data_AF-A0A3D4W6I5-F1
#
_entry.id   AF-A0A3D4W6I5-F1
#
_cell.length_a   1.000
_cell.length_b   1.000
_cell.length_c   1.000
_cell.angle_alpha   90.00
_cell.angle_beta   90.00
_cell.angle_gamma   90.00
#
_symmetry.space_group_name_H-M   'P 1'
#
loop_
_entity.id
_entity.type
_entity.pdbx_description
1 polymer ?
#
loop_
_entity_poly.entity_id
_entity_poly.type
_entity_poly.pdbx_seq_one_letter_code
_entity_poly.pdbx_strand_id
1 'polypeptide(L)'
;VREFMIYHPSLGYFARDYNLEQIAIEQEGKEPSPRYMSKLITIAREKQIRAIFVSSQFNKQSALSLASQLNARVEEFNPVDADWMKNMLDIAGKIAASNRQMP
;
A
#
# COMPACT_ATOMS: atom_id res chain seq x y z
N VAL A 1 -8.57 -13.31 -3.84
CA VAL A 1 -7.81 -12.62 -2.78
C VAL A 1 -8.01 -11.13 -2.98
N ARG A 2 -8.00 -10.29 -1.93
CA ARG A 2 -8.14 -8.82 -2.08
C ARG A 2 -6.75 -8.20 -2.04
N GLU A 3 -6.42 -7.35 -3.01
CA GLU A 3 -5.09 -6.74 -3.07
C GLU A 3 -5.07 -5.30 -2.53
N PHE A 4 -3.93 -4.90 -1.97
CA PHE A 4 -3.63 -3.50 -1.67
C PHE A 4 -2.17 -3.19 -2.01
N MET A 5 -1.89 -1.96 -2.41
CA MET A 5 -0.54 -1.53 -2.75
C MET A 5 0.15 -0.88 -1.55
N ILE A 6 1.39 -1.28 -1.27
CA ILE A 6 2.17 -0.78 -0.15
C ILE A 6 3.58 -0.41 -0.63
N TYR A 7 4.18 0.63 -0.04
CA TYR A 7 5.53 1.02 -0.39
C TYR A 7 6.54 -0.03 0.07
N HIS A 8 6.73 -0.15 1.39
CA HIS A 8 7.59 -1.14 2.01
C HIS A 8 6.74 -2.32 2.52
N PRO A 9 7.05 -3.59 2.17
CA PRO A 9 6.19 -4.75 2.41
C PRO A 9 6.12 -5.24 3.88
N SER A 10 5.87 -4.35 4.85
CA SER A 10 5.88 -4.65 6.29
C SER A 10 4.60 -5.30 6.84
N LEU A 11 3.53 -5.43 6.05
CA LEU A 11 2.25 -5.99 6.48
C LEU A 11 2.03 -7.44 6.01
N GLY A 12 3.11 -8.19 5.70
CA GLY A 12 3.00 -9.54 5.13
C GLY A 12 2.25 -10.54 6.02
N TYR A 13 2.52 -10.54 7.33
CA TYR A 13 1.79 -11.40 8.29
C TYR A 13 0.32 -11.01 8.39
N PHE A 14 0.04 -9.71 8.49
CA PHE A 14 -1.33 -9.18 8.49
C PHE A 14 -2.07 -9.61 7.21
N ALA A 15 -1.43 -9.46 6.04
CA ALA A 15 -2.01 -9.82 4.77
C ALA A 15 -2.33 -11.33 4.70
N ARG A 16 -1.40 -12.18 5.15
CA ARG A 16 -1.60 -13.64 5.24
C ARG A 16 -2.80 -13.98 6.12
N ASP A 17 -2.87 -13.42 7.33
CA ASP A 17 -3.88 -13.81 8.33
C ASP A 17 -5.30 -13.38 7.94
N TYR A 18 -5.43 -12.32 7.13
CA TYR A 18 -6.72 -11.80 6.64
C TYR A 18 -6.99 -12.08 5.15
N ASN A 19 -6.23 -12.99 4.54
CA ASN A 19 -6.41 -13.44 3.16
C ASN A 19 -6.38 -12.27 2.14
N LEU A 20 -5.41 -11.37 2.35
CA LEU A 20 -5.07 -10.22 1.51
C LEU A 20 -3.74 -10.49 0.79
N GLU A 21 -3.50 -9.75 -0.29
CA GLU A 21 -2.22 -9.73 -0.99
C GLU A 21 -1.67 -8.31 -1.03
N GLN A 22 -0.43 -8.14 -0.57
CA GLN A 22 0.27 -6.86 -0.63
C GLN A 22 1.08 -6.76 -1.93
N ILE A 23 0.89 -5.68 -2.67
CA ILE A 23 1.67 -5.36 -3.87
C ILE A 23 2.73 -4.34 -3.46
N ALA A 24 3.97 -4.82 -3.31
CA ALA A 24 5.09 -4.01 -2.85
C ALA A 24 5.68 -3.12 -3.97
N ILE A 25 5.86 -1.83 -3.69
CA ILE A 25 6.52 -0.90 -4.60
C ILE A 25 8.04 -1.02 -4.47
N GLU A 26 8.54 -1.08 -3.24
CA GLU A 26 9.96 -1.26 -2.95
C GLU A 26 10.40 -2.72 -3.18
N GLN A 27 11.63 -2.90 -3.66
CA GLN A 27 12.25 -4.22 -3.79
C GLN A 27 13.53 -4.26 -2.96
N GLU A 28 13.58 -5.13 -1.94
CA GLU A 28 14.78 -5.40 -1.13
C GLU A 28 15.45 -4.15 -0.51
N GLY A 29 14.68 -3.20 0.03
CA GLY A 29 15.27 -1.97 0.59
C GLY A 29 15.60 -0.91 -0.45
N LYS A 30 15.32 -1.16 -1.74
CA LYS A 30 15.73 -0.29 -2.86
C LYS A 30 14.53 0.30 -3.57
N GLU A 31 14.75 1.49 -4.13
CA GLU A 31 13.78 2.11 -5.01
C GLU A 31 13.48 1.24 -6.24
N PRO A 32 12.22 1.23 -6.70
CA PRO A 32 11.81 0.48 -7.88
C PRO A 32 12.55 0.96 -9.14
N SER A 33 13.03 0.02 -9.95
CA SER A 33 13.53 0.34 -11.29
C SER A 33 12.42 0.94 -12.17
N PRO A 34 12.74 1.77 -13.19
CA PRO A 34 11.73 2.31 -14.10
C PRO A 34 10.85 1.24 -14.77
N ARG A 35 11.46 0.10 -15.15
CA ARG A 35 10.72 -1.03 -15.73
C ARG A 35 9.73 -1.63 -14.74
N TYR A 36 10.13 -1.77 -13.47
CA TYR A 36 9.24 -2.27 -12.43
C TYR A 36 8.13 -1.26 -12.12
N MET A 37 8.43 0.04 -12.08
CA MET A 37 7.44 1.09 -11.91
C MET A 37 6.35 1.05 -12.99
N SER A 38 6.72 0.90 -14.26
CA SER A 38 5.74 0.74 -15.36
C SER A 38 4.85 -0.49 -15.18
N LYS A 39 5.42 -1.60 -14.67
CA LYS A 39 4.66 -2.80 -14.34
C LYS A 39 3.67 -2.55 -13.19
N LEU A 40 4.10 -1.87 -12.13
CA LEU A 40 3.25 -1.49 -11.01
C LEU A 40 2.09 -0.60 -11.43
N ILE A 41 2.34 0.37 -12.31
CA ILE A 41 1.28 1.24 -12.85
C ILE A 41 0.23 0.43 -13.60
N THR A 42 0.68 -0.52 -14.43
CA THR A 42 -0.21 -1.42 -15.19
C THR A 42 -1.07 -2.26 -14.24
N ILE A 43 -0.44 -2.93 -13.28
CA ILE A 43 -1.14 -3.74 -12.27
C ILE A 43 -2.13 -2.90 -11.46
N ALA A 44 -1.73 -1.70 -11.03
CA ALA A 44 -2.57 -0.82 -10.23
C ALA A 44 -3.83 -0.39 -11.01
N ARG A 45 -3.70 -0.12 -12.32
CA ARG A 45 -4.84 0.21 -13.18
C ARG A 45 -5.77 -0.98 -13.37
N GLU A 46 -5.22 -2.15 -13.68
CA GLU A 46 -5.99 -3.39 -13.87
C GLU A 46 -6.78 -3.78 -12.61
N LYS A 47 -6.14 -3.64 -11.45
CA LYS A 47 -6.74 -3.95 -10.13
C LYS A 47 -7.51 -2.77 -9.52
N GLN A 48 -7.63 -1.66 -10.24
CA GLN A 48 -8.31 -0.44 -9.77
C GLN A 48 -7.84 0.04 -8.39
N ILE A 49 -6.54 -0.04 -8.12
CA ILE A 49 -5.95 0.41 -6.85
C ILE A 49 -6.09 1.93 -6.74
N ARG A 50 -6.71 2.38 -5.64
CA ARG A 50 -6.93 3.82 -5.35
C ARG A 50 -6.19 4.32 -4.11
N ALA A 51 -5.46 3.45 -3.42
CA ALA A 51 -4.68 3.80 -2.23
C ALA A 51 -3.31 3.13 -2.25
N ILE A 52 -2.28 3.89 -1.86
CA ILE A 52 -0.92 3.40 -1.64
C ILE A 52 -0.58 3.58 -0.16
N PHE A 53 -0.28 2.48 0.52
CA PHE A 53 0.06 2.48 1.94
C PHE A 53 1.55 2.76 2.16
N VAL A 54 1.87 3.69 3.05
CA VAL A 54 3.26 4.07 3.36
C VAL A 54 3.45 4.11 4.88
N SER A 55 4.50 3.45 5.37
CA SER A 55 4.88 3.56 6.77
C SER A 55 5.42 4.96 7.05
N SER A 56 5.04 5.56 8.19
CA SER A 56 5.51 6.88 8.63
C SER A 56 7.03 6.98 8.81
N GLN A 57 7.73 5.84 8.82
CA GLN A 57 9.19 5.78 8.88
C GLN A 57 9.89 6.02 7.54
N PHE A 58 9.15 6.09 6.42
CA PHE A 58 9.72 6.20 5.07
C PHE A 58 9.38 7.53 4.41
N ASN A 59 10.29 7.98 3.52
CA ASN A 59 10.03 9.12 2.66
C ASN A 59 8.89 8.79 1.66
N LYS A 60 7.88 9.67 1.59
CA LYS A 60 6.68 9.47 0.78
C LYS A 60 6.82 9.92 -0.67
N GLN A 61 7.93 10.56 -1.06
CA GLN A 61 8.07 11.22 -2.36
C GLN A 61 7.79 10.27 -3.55
N SER A 62 8.38 9.08 -3.52
CA SER A 62 8.22 8.06 -4.56
C SER A 62 6.78 7.50 -4.58
N ALA A 63 6.16 7.34 -3.40
CA ALA A 63 4.75 6.94 -3.30
C ALA A 63 3.79 8.02 -3.83
N LEU A 64 4.05 9.30 -3.52
CA LEU A 64 3.26 10.44 -4.01
C LEU A 64 3.36 10.58 -5.54
N SER A 65 4.55 10.38 -6.10
CA SER A 65 4.77 10.38 -7.56
C SER A 65 4.00 9.27 -8.26
N LEU A 66 3.92 8.07 -7.65
CA LEU A 66 3.13 6.98 -8.20
C LEU A 66 1.62 7.23 -8.03
N ALA A 67 1.21 7.74 -6.86
CA ALA A 67 -0.18 8.04 -6.55
C ALA A 67 -0.78 9.04 -7.55
N SER A 68 -0.04 10.08 -7.93
CA SER A 68 -0.50 11.08 -8.91
C SER A 68 -0.75 10.47 -10.31
N GLN A 69 0.07 9.52 -10.75
CA GLN A 69 -0.08 8.83 -12.03
C GLN A 69 -1.27 7.85 -12.06
N LEU A 70 -1.70 7.40 -10.88
CA LEU A 70 -2.78 6.44 -10.68
C LEU A 70 -4.09 7.10 -10.27
N ASN A 71 -4.09 8.42 -10.04
CA ASN A 71 -5.19 9.11 -9.36
C ASN A 71 -5.58 8.41 -8.04
N ALA A 72 -4.57 7.93 -7.32
CA ALA A 72 -4.68 7.26 -6.03
C ALA A 72 -4.31 8.24 -4.92
N ARG A 73 -4.71 7.92 -3.69
CA ARG A 73 -4.28 8.63 -2.48
C ARG A 73 -3.16 7.87 -1.76
N VAL A 74 -2.35 8.60 -1.01
CA VAL A 74 -1.36 8.00 -0.11
C VAL A 74 -1.97 7.88 1.28
N GLU A 75 -2.03 6.66 1.81
CA GLU A 75 -2.47 6.35 3.16
C GLU A 75 -1.26 6.06 4.03
N GLU A 76 -1.06 6.87 5.06
CA GLU A 76 0.03 6.65 6.00
C GLU A 76 -0.41 5.78 7.18
N PHE A 77 0.49 4.94 7.69
CA PHE A 77 0.30 4.21 8.94
C PHE A 77 1.59 4.22 9.78
N ASN A 78 1.44 4.10 11.11
CA ASN A 78 2.57 4.08 12.04
C ASN A 78 2.83 2.64 12.51
N PRO A 79 3.86 1.94 12.01
CA PRO A 79 4.11 0.55 12.41
C PRO A 79 4.60 0.40 13.87
N VAL A 80 5.02 1.50 14.52
CA VAL A 80 5.56 1.51 15.89
C VAL A 80 4.66 2.29 16.85
N ASP A 81 3.37 2.36 16.53
CA ASP A 81 2.40 2.98 17.44
C ASP A 81 2.32 2.19 18.75
N ALA A 82 2.35 2.92 19.88
CA ALA A 82 2.27 2.32 21.21
C ALA A 82 0.89 1.66 21.44
N ASP A 83 -0.17 2.20 20.85
CA ASP A 83 -1.49 1.57 20.83
C ASP A 83 -1.62 0.65 19.63
N TRP A 84 -0.94 -0.50 19.71
CA TRP A 84 -0.87 -1.49 18.64
C TRP A 84 -2.26 -1.91 18.14
N MET A 85 -3.20 -2.15 19.05
CA MET A 85 -4.53 -2.65 18.70
C MET A 85 -5.34 -1.61 17.92
N LYS A 86 -5.35 -0.36 18.39
CA LYS A 86 -6.00 0.74 17.66
C LYS A 86 -5.37 0.94 16.29
N ASN A 87 -4.05 0.88 16.20
CA ASN A 87 -3.32 1.03 14.95
C ASN A 87 -3.62 -0.10 13.94
N MET A 88 -3.70 -1.36 14.39
CA MET A 88 -4.10 -2.47 13.51
C MET A 88 -5.53 -2.32 13.00
N LEU A 89 -6.45 -1.84 13.85
CA LEU A 89 -7.83 -1.55 13.44
C LEU A 89 -7.90 -0.39 12.44
N ASP A 90 -7.10 0.66 12.62
CA ASP A 90 -6.99 1.77 11.67
C ASP A 90 -6.47 1.30 10.30
N ILE A 91 -5.39 0.50 10.28
CA ILE A 91 -4.86 -0.11 9.06
C ILE A 91 -5.93 -0.94 8.35
N ALA A 92 -6.62 -1.83 9.09
CA ALA A 92 -7.69 -2.65 8.55
C ALA A 92 -8.84 -1.80 7.98
N GLY A 93 -9.23 -0.74 8.70
CA GLY A 93 -10.27 0.20 8.29
C GLY A 93 -9.92 0.93 6.99
N LYS A 94 -8.68 1.41 6.87
CA LYS A 94 -8.17 2.06 5.65
C LYS A 94 -8.16 1.11 4.46
N ILE A 95 -7.69 -0.12 4.62
CA ILE A 95 -7.70 -1.16 3.57
C ILE A 95 -9.13 -1.52 3.16
N ALA A 96 -10.05 -1.64 4.12
CA ALA A 96 -11.44 -1.92 3.83
C ALA A 96 -12.11 -0.76 3.07
N ALA A 97 -11.84 0.48 3.48
CA ALA A 97 -12.38 1.68 2.82
C ALA A 97 -11.84 1.87 1.40
N SER A 98 -10.55 1.57 1.15
CA SER A 98 -9.97 1.64 -0.20
C SER A 98 -10.60 0.63 -1.16
N ASN A 99 -10.98 -0.55 -0.65
CA ASN A 99 -11.56 -1.62 -1.46
C ASN A 99 -13.07 -1.47 -1.69
N ARG A 100 -13.81 -0.79 -0.80
CA ARG A 100 -15.26 -0.54 -0.97
C ARG A 100 -15.61 0.50 -2.03
N GLN A 101 -14.64 1.25 -2.55
CA GLN A 101 -14.87 2.20 -3.66
C GLN A 101 -14.98 1.52 -5.04
N MET A 102 -15.06 0.19 -5.08
CA MET A 102 -15.43 -0.58 -6.26
C MET A 102 -16.96 -0.53 -6.43
N PRO A 103 -17.49 0.06 -7.52
CA PRO A 103 -18.92 -0.01 -7.83
C PRO A 103 -19.37 -1.45 -8.12
#